data_AF-A0A6M8ML83-F1
#
_entry.id   AF-A0A6M8ML83-F1
#
_cell.length_a   1.000
_cell.length_b   1.000
_cell.length_c   1.000
_cell.angle_alpha   90.00
_cell.angle_beta   90.00
_cell.angle_gamma   90.00
#
_symmetry.space_group_name_H-M   'P 1'
#
loop_
_entity.id
_entity.type
_entity.pdbx_description
1 polymer ?
#
loop_
_entity_poly.entity_id
_entity_poly.type
_entity_poly.pdbx_seq_one_letter_code
_entity_poly.pdbx_strand_id
1 'polypeptide(L)'
;MTLENLLGRALESIPKDPANVERLMAAARRSLEDAKLSGMSSEGRFDMAYKSIMQGANAALQANGFRTLTSKPGHHQTMIQTLPLSIGFEPKRMIILDGLRKQRNLSDYSGDPVSEAMAEEAVA
;
A
#
# COMPACT_ATOMS: atom_id res chain seq x y z
N MET A 1 -9.90 -16.50 -8.16
CA MET A 1 -8.54 -16.07 -8.55
C MET A 1 -7.66 -16.18 -7.32
N THR A 2 -6.47 -16.75 -7.40
CA THR A 2 -5.53 -16.89 -6.27
C THR A 2 -4.26 -16.06 -6.50
N LEU A 3 -3.35 -15.97 -5.51
CA LEU A 3 -2.06 -15.31 -5.69
C LEU A 3 -1.18 -16.04 -6.70
N GLU A 4 -1.25 -17.37 -6.74
CA GLU A 4 -0.50 -18.22 -7.67
C GLU A 4 -0.86 -17.93 -9.13
N ASN A 5 -2.13 -17.55 -9.41
CA ASN A 5 -2.55 -17.15 -10.75
C ASN A 5 -1.82 -15.90 -11.28
N LEU A 6 -1.14 -15.14 -10.42
CA LEU A 6 -0.39 -13.94 -10.77
C LEU A 6 1.11 -14.20 -10.94
N LEU A 7 1.61 -15.40 -10.64
CA LEU A 7 3.02 -15.76 -10.79
C LEU A 7 3.48 -15.60 -12.24
N GLY A 8 4.65 -14.97 -12.43
CA GLY A 8 5.23 -14.69 -13.74
C GLY A 8 4.51 -13.61 -14.55
N ARG A 9 3.35 -13.13 -14.08
CA ARG A 9 2.57 -12.06 -14.71
C ARG A 9 2.75 -10.74 -13.97
N ALA A 10 2.54 -10.77 -12.65
CA ALA A 10 2.66 -9.61 -11.77
C ALA A 10 3.39 -9.92 -10.46
N LEU A 11 3.44 -11.20 -10.05
CA LEU A 11 4.13 -11.66 -8.85
C LEU A 11 5.29 -12.61 -9.18
N GLU A 12 6.24 -12.71 -8.27
CA GLU A 12 7.23 -13.78 -8.19
C GLU A 12 7.21 -14.41 -6.79
N SER A 13 7.64 -15.67 -6.72
CA SER A 13 7.77 -16.39 -5.45
C SER A 13 9.07 -16.01 -4.76
N ILE A 14 9.02 -15.86 -3.45
CA ILE A 14 10.17 -15.65 -2.58
C ILE A 14 10.13 -16.58 -1.36
N PRO A 15 11.28 -16.90 -0.75
CA PRO A 15 11.28 -17.49 0.59
C PRO A 15 10.58 -16.57 1.57
N LYS A 16 9.77 -17.15 2.47
CA LYS A 16 9.14 -16.40 3.55
C LYS A 16 10.19 -16.03 4.58
N ASP A 17 10.24 -14.75 4.95
CA ASP A 17 11.10 -14.21 6.00
C ASP A 17 10.23 -13.47 7.03
N PRO A 18 9.82 -14.14 8.13
CA PRO A 18 9.01 -13.53 9.16
C PRO A 18 9.62 -12.27 9.77
N ALA A 19 10.95 -12.23 9.94
CA ALA A 19 11.63 -11.06 10.49
C ALA A 19 11.57 -9.87 9.52
N ASN A 20 11.60 -10.10 8.21
CA ASN A 20 11.38 -9.04 7.23
C ASN A 20 9.94 -8.53 7.23
N VAL A 21 8.95 -9.43 7.35
CA VAL A 21 7.54 -9.04 7.47
C VAL A 21 7.32 -8.18 8.72
N GLU A 22 7.89 -8.55 9.86
CA GLU A 22 7.83 -7.75 11.08
C GLU A 22 8.45 -6.37 10.92
N ARG A 23 9.61 -6.27 10.25
CA ARG A 23 10.26 -4.99 9.94
C ARG A 23 9.39 -4.10 9.04
N LEU A 24 8.73 -4.67 8.03
CA LEU A 24 7.79 -3.94 7.16
C LEU A 24 6.56 -3.45 7.93
N MET A 25 5.97 -4.30 8.79
CA MET A 25 4.84 -3.91 9.63
C MET A 25 5.21 -2.82 10.64
N ALA A 26 6.42 -2.88 11.22
CA ALA A 26 6.92 -1.83 12.09
C ALA A 26 7.14 -0.51 11.32
N ALA A 27 7.61 -0.57 10.07
CA ALA A 27 7.72 0.60 9.21
C ALA A 27 6.36 1.21 8.87
N ALA A 28 5.38 0.38 8.52
CA ALA A 28 4.00 0.81 8.26
C ALA A 28 3.41 1.55 9.45
N ARG A 29 3.54 0.97 10.66
CA ARG A 29 3.11 1.62 11.89
C ARG A 29 3.77 2.99 12.11
N ARG A 30 5.09 3.09 11.94
CA ARG A 30 5.78 4.39 12.07
C ARG A 30 5.26 5.41 11.06
N SER A 31 5.09 5.02 9.79
CA SER A 31 4.57 5.93 8.78
C SER A 31 3.13 6.38 9.05
N LEU A 32 2.30 5.52 9.64
CA LEU A 32 0.96 5.91 10.09
C LEU A 32 1.00 6.88 11.28
N GLU A 33 1.91 6.68 12.23
CA GLU A 33 2.08 7.61 13.36
C GLU A 33 2.64 8.97 12.89
N ASP A 34 3.59 8.95 11.97
CA ASP A 34 4.10 10.17 11.34
C ASP A 34 2.96 10.93 10.63
N ALA A 35 2.06 10.23 9.92
CA ALA A 35 0.88 10.82 9.26
C ALA A 35 -0.10 11.50 10.23
N LYS A 36 0.02 11.27 11.54
CA LYS A 36 -0.83 11.87 12.59
C LYS A 36 -0.13 13.02 13.33
N LEU A 37 1.11 13.36 12.96
CA LEU A 37 1.83 14.45 13.61
C LEU A 37 1.14 15.80 13.39
N SER A 38 1.07 16.59 14.46
CA SER A 38 0.51 17.94 14.43
C SER A 38 1.36 18.86 13.54
N GLY A 39 0.70 19.70 12.73
CA GLY A 39 1.36 20.70 11.89
C GLY A 39 1.84 20.18 10.54
N MET A 40 1.61 18.90 10.22
CA MET A 40 1.79 18.41 8.85
C MET A 40 0.70 18.93 7.93
N SER A 41 1.07 19.30 6.69
CA SER A 41 0.09 19.63 5.64
C SER A 41 -0.78 18.42 5.30
N SER A 42 -1.89 18.65 4.59
CA SER A 42 -2.72 17.56 4.04
C SER A 42 -1.91 16.63 3.13
N GLU A 43 -1.04 17.18 2.28
CA GLU A 43 -0.17 16.40 1.39
C GLU A 43 0.79 15.52 2.19
N GLY A 44 1.49 16.11 3.18
CA GLY A 44 2.44 15.36 4.00
C GLY A 44 1.79 14.22 4.78
N ARG A 45 0.60 14.45 5.35
CA ARG A 45 -0.17 13.41 6.05
C ARG A 45 -0.59 12.30 5.08
N PHE A 46 -1.12 12.69 3.93
CA PHE A 46 -1.54 11.74 2.90
C PHE A 46 -0.38 10.89 2.39
N ASP A 47 0.79 11.47 2.16
CA ASP A 47 2.00 10.74 1.73
C ASP A 47 2.43 9.69 2.75
N MET A 48 2.46 10.08 4.03
CA MET A 48 2.85 9.17 5.11
C MET A 48 1.82 8.06 5.34
N ALA A 49 0.53 8.38 5.23
CA ALA A 49 -0.55 7.41 5.30
C ALA A 49 -0.50 6.42 4.11
N TYR A 50 -0.32 6.92 2.90
CA TYR A 50 -0.18 6.09 1.70
C TYR A 50 1.08 5.20 1.77
N LYS A 51 2.19 5.72 2.29
CA LYS A 51 3.41 4.92 2.54
C LYS A 51 3.14 3.78 3.51
N SER A 52 2.38 4.02 4.57
CA SER A 52 1.95 2.96 5.51
C SER A 52 1.14 1.87 4.80
N ILE A 53 0.15 2.27 4.00
CA ILE A 53 -0.67 1.33 3.19
C ILE A 53 0.22 0.46 2.31
N MET A 54 1.17 1.07 1.59
CA MET A 54 2.07 0.34 0.69
C MET A 54 3.00 -0.62 1.44
N GLN A 55 3.53 -0.23 2.60
CA GLN A 55 4.36 -1.08 3.43
C GLN A 55 3.56 -2.28 3.99
N GLY A 56 2.32 -2.05 4.43
CA GLY A 56 1.41 -3.10 4.89
C GLY A 56 1.03 -4.07 3.77
N ALA A 57 0.71 -3.57 2.59
CA ALA A 57 0.37 -4.41 1.43
C ALA A 57 1.57 -5.25 0.95
N ASN A 58 2.78 -4.68 0.98
CA ASN A 58 4.01 -5.43 0.72
C ASN A 58 4.24 -6.52 1.78
N ALA A 59 4.06 -6.20 3.07
CA ALA A 59 4.18 -7.18 4.15
C ALA A 59 3.20 -8.36 3.97
N ALA A 60 1.95 -8.08 3.57
CA ALA A 60 0.93 -9.08 3.31
C ALA A 60 1.31 -10.05 2.20
N LEU A 61 1.87 -9.55 1.08
CA LEU A 61 2.37 -10.42 0.00
C LEU A 61 3.56 -11.28 0.47
N GLN A 62 4.52 -10.68 1.17
CA GLN A 62 5.71 -11.41 1.61
C GLN A 62 5.41 -12.48 2.67
N ALA A 63 4.44 -12.24 3.56
CA ALA A 63 3.93 -13.25 4.48
C ALA A 63 3.35 -14.48 3.74
N ASN A 64 2.80 -14.24 2.54
CA ASN A 64 2.29 -15.28 1.65
C ASN A 64 3.37 -15.89 0.74
N GLY A 65 4.62 -15.42 0.76
CA GLY A 65 5.72 -15.94 -0.05
C GLY A 65 5.79 -15.32 -1.45
N PHE A 66 5.25 -14.13 -1.64
CA PHE A 66 5.22 -13.44 -2.93
C PHE A 66 5.77 -12.01 -2.83
N ARG A 67 6.26 -11.47 -3.94
CA ARG A 67 6.47 -10.03 -4.13
C ARG A 67 6.10 -9.62 -5.57
N THR A 68 5.89 -8.33 -5.80
CA THR A 68 5.63 -7.81 -7.14
C THR A 68 6.87 -7.84 -8.02
N LEU A 69 6.70 -8.17 -9.30
CA LEU A 69 7.76 -8.18 -10.31
C LEU A 69 8.21 -6.76 -10.67
N THR A 70 9.32 -6.26 -10.11
CA THR A 70 9.77 -4.86 -10.33
C THR A 70 9.96 -4.44 -11.80
N SER A 71 10.10 -5.41 -12.71
CA SER A 71 10.23 -5.22 -14.16
C SER A 71 8.93 -4.89 -14.92
N LYS A 72 7.76 -4.91 -14.25
CA LYS A 72 6.47 -4.56 -14.85
C LYS A 72 5.98 -3.19 -14.36
N PRO A 73 5.05 -2.50 -15.01
CA PRO A 73 4.35 -1.38 -14.40
C PRO A 73 3.28 -1.87 -13.40
N GLY A 74 2.82 -0.99 -12.51
CA GLY A 74 1.62 -1.25 -11.70
C GLY A 74 1.84 -2.02 -10.39
N HIS A 75 3.04 -1.99 -9.81
CA HIS A 75 3.33 -2.67 -8.52
C HIS A 75 2.41 -2.22 -7.40
N HIS A 76 2.17 -0.91 -7.30
CA HIS A 76 1.30 -0.37 -6.26
C HIS A 76 -0.13 -0.89 -6.38
N GLN A 77 -0.66 -0.87 -7.60
CA GLN A 77 -1.97 -1.44 -7.89
C GLN A 77 -2.02 -2.93 -7.55
N THR A 78 -1.00 -3.70 -7.95
CA THR A 78 -0.93 -5.15 -7.67
C THR A 78 -0.88 -5.43 -6.17
N MET A 79 -0.07 -4.70 -5.41
CA MET A 79 0.00 -4.81 -3.94
C MET A 79 -1.37 -4.57 -3.29
N ILE A 80 -2.08 -3.51 -3.70
CA ILE A 80 -3.41 -3.18 -3.14
C ILE A 80 -4.45 -4.21 -3.56
N GLN A 81 -4.53 -4.56 -4.85
CA GLN A 81 -5.57 -5.46 -5.38
C GLN A 81 -5.43 -6.90 -4.89
N THR A 82 -4.25 -7.29 -4.39
CA THR A 82 -4.02 -8.61 -3.81
C THR A 82 -4.41 -8.73 -2.33
N LEU A 83 -4.71 -7.63 -1.65
CA LEU A 83 -5.10 -7.64 -0.22
C LEU A 83 -6.28 -8.57 0.12
N PRO A 84 -7.36 -8.67 -0.68
CA PRO A 84 -8.43 -9.63 -0.43
C PRO A 84 -7.97 -11.09 -0.51
N LEU A 85 -6.95 -11.37 -1.33
CA LEU A 85 -6.41 -12.72 -1.53
C LEU A 85 -5.31 -13.08 -0.52
N SER A 86 -4.59 -12.08 0.00
CA SER A 86 -3.44 -12.30 0.89
C SER A 86 -3.82 -12.33 2.38
N ILE A 87 -4.74 -11.47 2.81
CA ILE A 87 -5.13 -11.33 4.23
C ILE A 87 -6.65 -11.27 4.42
N GLY A 88 -7.44 -11.55 3.38
CA GLY A 88 -8.90 -11.47 3.46
C GLY A 88 -9.43 -10.05 3.64
N PHE A 89 -8.68 -9.04 3.17
CA PHE A 89 -9.09 -7.64 3.29
C PHE A 89 -10.41 -7.38 2.54
N GLU A 90 -11.28 -6.56 3.13
CA GLU A 90 -12.60 -6.31 2.57
C GLU A 90 -12.49 -5.68 1.16
N PRO A 91 -13.15 -6.25 0.13
CA PRO A 91 -13.06 -5.72 -1.24
C PRO A 91 -13.47 -4.25 -1.38
N LYS A 92 -14.48 -3.79 -0.62
CA LYS A 92 -14.91 -2.39 -0.62
C LYS A 92 -13.82 -1.46 -0.10
N ARG A 93 -13.13 -1.85 0.98
CA ARG A 93 -12.00 -1.08 1.51
C ARG A 93 -10.80 -1.12 0.57
N MET A 94 -10.55 -2.24 -0.12
CA MET A 94 -9.51 -2.32 -1.14
C MET A 94 -9.75 -1.30 -2.27
N ILE A 95 -11.00 -1.10 -2.70
CA ILE A 95 -11.35 -0.10 -3.73
C ILE A 95 -11.00 1.32 -3.25
N ILE A 96 -11.24 1.63 -1.98
CA ILE A 96 -10.83 2.93 -1.39
C ILE A 96 -9.32 3.10 -1.50
N LEU A 97 -8.52 2.09 -1.11
CA LEU A 97 -7.06 2.14 -1.22
C LEU A 97 -6.58 2.32 -2.68
N ASP A 98 -7.24 1.70 -3.67
CA ASP A 98 -6.93 1.94 -5.10
C ASP A 98 -7.31 3.35 -5.55
N GLY A 99 -8.36 3.94 -4.96
CA GLY A 99 -8.70 5.36 -5.10
C GLY A 99 -7.56 6.26 -4.61
N LEU A 100 -7.08 6.04 -3.38
CA LEU A 100 -5.95 6.78 -2.81
C LEU A 100 -4.68 6.64 -3.67
N ARG A 101 -4.40 5.45 -4.22
CA ARG A 101 -3.29 5.25 -5.16
C ARG A 101 -3.37 6.16 -6.38
N LYS A 102 -4.57 6.33 -6.96
CA LYS A 102 -4.79 7.22 -8.11
C LYS A 102 -4.59 8.69 -7.70
N GLN A 103 -5.13 9.08 -6.56
CA GLN A 103 -4.97 10.44 -6.03
C GLN A 103 -3.52 10.78 -5.76
N ARG A 104 -2.76 9.87 -5.16
CA ARG A 104 -1.31 10.01 -5.00
C ARG A 104 -0.61 10.24 -6.33
N ASN A 105 -0.98 9.49 -7.37
CA ASN A 105 -0.37 9.66 -8.69
C ASN A 105 -0.64 11.05 -9.28
N LEU A 106 -1.86 11.57 -9.12
CA LEU A 106 -2.20 12.93 -9.55
C LEU A 106 -1.43 13.99 -8.74
N SER A 107 -1.38 13.83 -7.42
CA SER A 107 -0.67 14.78 -6.56
C SER A 107 0.83 14.83 -6.87
N ASP A 108 1.51 13.67 -6.91
CA ASP A 108 2.96 13.59 -7.16
C ASP A 108 3.39 14.09 -8.54
N TYR A 109 2.60 13.81 -9.58
CA TYR A 109 3.03 14.00 -10.97
C TYR A 109 2.32 15.14 -11.69
N SER A 110 1.17 15.60 -11.18
CA SER A 110 0.41 16.73 -11.74
C SER A 110 0.30 17.90 -10.77
N GLY A 111 0.69 17.73 -9.50
CA GLY A 111 0.59 18.76 -8.48
C GLY A 111 -0.85 18.99 -7.99
N ASP A 112 -1.75 18.05 -8.24
CA ASP A 112 -3.12 18.14 -7.78
C ASP A 112 -3.14 18.23 -6.24
N PRO A 113 -3.86 19.21 -5.67
CA PRO A 113 -3.85 19.45 -4.24
C PRO A 113 -4.53 18.31 -3.49
N VAL A 114 -4.00 17.97 -2.31
CA VAL A 114 -4.65 17.02 -1.41
C VAL A 114 -5.53 17.79 -0.44
N SER A 115 -6.83 17.50 -0.45
CA SER A 115 -7.76 18.10 0.52
C SER A 115 -7.59 17.49 1.92
N GLU A 116 -8.01 18.25 2.94
CA GLU A 116 -8.09 17.76 4.33
C GLU A 116 -8.87 16.45 4.45
N ALA A 117 -10.03 16.35 3.79
CA ALA A 117 -10.86 15.15 3.81
C ALA A 117 -10.15 13.93 3.20
N MET A 118 -9.37 14.12 2.13
CA MET A 118 -8.58 13.04 1.53
C MET A 118 -7.43 12.58 2.44
N ALA A 119 -6.78 13.53 3.12
CA ALA A 119 -5.75 13.21 4.10
C ALA A 119 -6.34 12.44 5.28
N GLU A 120 -7.52 12.82 5.77
CA GLU A 120 -8.26 12.09 6.81
C GLU A 120 -8.66 10.68 6.37
N GLU A 121 -9.20 10.52 5.15
CA GLU A 121 -9.56 9.20 4.61
C GLU A 121 -8.34 8.28 4.47
N ALA A 122 -7.17 8.83 4.13
CA ALA A 122 -5.94 8.04 4.02
C ALA A 122 -5.43 7.52 5.37
N VAL A 123 -5.68 8.27 6.47
CA VAL A 123 -5.23 7.93 7.83
C VAL A 123 -6.16 6.95 8.55
N ALA A 124 -7.44 6.88 8.13
CA ALA A 124 -8.51 6.11 8.78
C ALA A 124 -8.45 4.58 8.55
#